data_AF-A0A2S8SD99-F1
#
_entry.id   AF-A0A2S8SD99-F1
#
_cell.length_a   1.000
_cell.length_b   1.000
_cell.length_c   1.000
_cell.angle_alpha   90.00
_cell.angle_beta   90.00
_cell.angle_gamma   90.00
#
_symmetry.space_group_name_H-M   'P 1'
#
loop_
_entity.id
_entity.type
_entity.pdbx_description
1 polymer ?
#
loop_
_entity_poly.entity_id
_entity_poly.type
_entity_poly.pdbx_seq_one_letter_code
_entity_poly.pdbx_strand_id
1 'polypeptide(L)'
;MKPRTEKGEKIGGGFFVHRRGKKSRRIRAAAFPFEHGTLMAAISECERLAKANPGETYVVVGQCYEALVEREAVEETVVESA
;
A
#
# COMPACT_ATOMS: atom_id res chain seq x y z
N MET A 1 22.57 -4.73 3.14
CA MET A 1 21.13 -4.49 2.90
C MET A 1 20.41 -5.82 3.12
N LYS A 2 19.59 -5.96 4.18
CA LYS A 2 18.80 -7.19 4.37
C LYS A 2 17.70 -7.23 3.29
N PRO A 3 17.42 -8.38 2.66
CA PRO A 3 16.27 -8.49 1.78
C PRO A 3 15.02 -8.15 2.60
N ARG A 4 14.21 -7.24 2.06
CA ARG A 4 13.10 -6.56 2.75
C ARG A 4 11.88 -7.46 2.95
N THR A 5 11.76 -8.47 2.11
CA THR A 5 10.71 -9.48 2.18
C THR A 5 11.23 -10.66 2.98
N GLU A 6 10.53 -11.02 4.06
CA GLU A 6 10.73 -12.32 4.67
C GLU A 6 10.49 -13.39 3.58
N LYS A 7 11.34 -14.41 3.54
CA LYS A 7 11.36 -15.42 2.49
C LYS A 7 10.00 -16.17 2.49
N GLY A 8 9.04 -15.70 1.70
CA GLY A 8 7.66 -16.21 1.66
C GLY A 8 6.54 -15.15 1.76
N GLU A 9 6.86 -13.88 1.96
CA GLU A 9 5.87 -12.80 1.91
C GLU A 9 5.27 -12.70 0.49
N LYS A 10 3.99 -13.08 0.36
CA LYS A 10 3.22 -12.86 -0.87
C LYS A 10 2.75 -11.41 -0.91
N ILE A 11 3.42 -10.61 -1.74
CA ILE A 11 2.96 -9.28 -2.17
C ILE A 11 1.80 -9.47 -3.15
N GLY A 12 0.75 -8.65 -3.11
CA GLY A 12 -0.39 -8.71 -4.03
C GLY A 12 -1.68 -9.24 -3.39
N GLY A 13 -2.03 -8.73 -2.21
CA GLY A 13 -3.16 -9.22 -1.41
C GLY A 13 -4.31 -8.25 -1.21
N GLY A 14 -4.10 -6.98 -1.55
CA GLY A 14 -5.10 -5.92 -1.41
C GLY A 14 -5.34 -5.46 0.02
N PHE A 15 -4.73 -6.06 1.06
CA PHE A 15 -4.85 -5.58 2.45
C PHE A 15 -3.56 -4.94 2.92
N PHE A 16 -3.66 -3.69 3.38
CA PHE A 16 -2.53 -2.86 3.79
C PHE A 16 -2.65 -2.44 5.24
N VAL A 17 -1.56 -2.50 5.99
CA VAL A 17 -1.50 -1.99 7.37
C VAL A 17 -0.80 -0.64 7.42
N HIS A 18 -1.49 0.36 7.96
CA HIS A 18 -0.97 1.72 8.12
C HIS A 18 -1.06 2.22 9.55
N ARG A 19 -0.13 3.11 9.91
CA ARG A 19 -0.21 3.87 11.16
C ARG A 19 -1.17 5.06 11.02
N ARG A 20 -1.92 5.38 12.08
CA ARG A 20 -2.71 6.63 12.18
C ARG A 20 -1.96 7.69 12.96
N GLY A 21 -2.08 8.95 12.54
CA GLY A 21 -1.51 10.07 13.28
C GLY A 21 -2.18 10.25 14.65
N LYS A 22 -1.39 10.48 15.70
CA LYS A 22 -1.90 10.64 17.08
C LYS A 22 -2.92 11.78 17.22
N LYS A 23 -2.61 12.96 16.65
CA LYS A 23 -3.47 14.15 16.72
C LYS A 23 -4.56 14.17 15.65
N SER A 24 -4.17 14.05 14.38
CA SER A 24 -5.10 14.21 13.25
C SER A 24 -5.97 12.98 13.00
N ARG A 25 -5.62 11.83 13.58
CA ARG A 25 -6.20 10.51 13.30
C ARG A 25 -6.16 10.13 11.81
N ARG A 26 -5.50 10.89 10.93
CA ARG A 26 -5.37 10.55 9.51
C ARG A 26 -4.47 9.35 9.32
N ILE A 27 -4.73 8.56 8.29
CA ILE A 27 -3.84 7.49 7.85
C ILE A 27 -2.54 8.13 7.37
N ARG A 28 -1.40 7.66 7.88
CA ARG A 28 -0.08 8.02 7.38
C ARG A 28 0.30 6.96 6.34
N ALA A 29 0.14 7.31 5.07
CA ALA A 29 0.62 6.48 3.97
C ALA A 29 2.13 6.30 4.12
N ALA A 30 2.55 5.07 4.41
CA ALA A 30 3.96 4.72 4.43
C ALA A 30 4.41 4.55 2.98
N ALA A 31 5.65 4.93 2.67
CA ALA A 31 6.24 4.64 1.36
C ALA A 31 6.25 3.13 1.05
N PHE A 32 6.17 2.31 2.09
CA PHE A 32 6.14 0.86 2.00
C PHE A 32 5.26 0.30 3.13
N PRO A 33 3.95 0.13 2.89
CA PRO A 33 3.07 -0.51 3.87
C PRO A 33 3.40 -2.00 4.01
N PHE A 34 2.98 -2.59 5.13
CA PHE A 34 2.86 -4.04 5.22
C PHE A 34 1.64 -4.46 4.41
N GLU A 35 1.83 -5.40 3.49
CA GLU A 35 0.79 -5.89 2.60
C GLU A 35 0.56 -7.38 2.82
N HIS A 36 -0.71 -7.79 2.88
CA HIS A 36 -1.07 -9.17 3.14
C HIS A 36 -2.15 -9.68 2.18
N GLY A 37 -2.02 -10.96 1.84
CA GLY A 37 -2.97 -11.72 1.02
C GLY A 37 -4.39 -11.85 1.57
N THR A 38 -4.58 -11.65 2.88
CA THR A 38 -5.88 -11.85 3.54
C THR A 38 -6.11 -10.81 4.63
N LEU A 39 -7.38 -10.51 4.90
CA LEU A 39 -7.80 -9.64 5.99
C LEU A 39 -7.27 -10.13 7.35
N MET A 40 -7.35 -11.43 7.61
CA MET A 40 -6.91 -12.01 8.88
C MET A 40 -5.41 -11.85 9.11
N ALA A 41 -4.59 -12.08 8.08
CA ALA A 41 -3.15 -11.83 8.19
C ALA A 41 -2.84 -10.35 8.45
N ALA A 42 -3.56 -9.43 7.80
CA ALA A 42 -3.40 -8.00 8.05
C ALA A 42 -3.85 -7.58 9.46
N ILE A 43 -4.91 -8.20 10.01
CA ILE A 43 -5.34 -7.98 11.40
C ILE A 43 -4.25 -8.45 12.36
N SER A 44 -3.72 -9.66 12.17
CA SER A 44 -2.62 -10.18 13.00
C SER A 44 -1.40 -9.26 12.96
N GLU A 45 -1.06 -8.71 11.79
CA GLU A 45 0.03 -7.75 11.68
C GLU A 45 -0.27 -6.43 12.38
N CYS A 46 -1.49 -5.91 12.24
CA CYS A 46 -1.94 -4.71 12.93
C CYS A 46 -1.82 -4.87 14.46
N GLU A 47 -2.21 -6.02 15.01
CA GLU A 47 -2.08 -6.35 16.43
C GLU A 47 -0.61 -6.48 16.87
N ARG A 48 0.23 -7.16 16.07
CA ARG A 48 1.67 -7.28 16.33
C ARG A 48 2.33 -5.90 16.42
N LEU A 49 2.01 -5.00 15.48
CA LEU A 49 2.55 -3.64 15.45
C LEU A 49 2.07 -2.79 16.63
N ALA A 50 0.80 -2.90 17.01
CA ALA A 50 0.25 -2.21 18.18
C ALA A 50 0.93 -2.67 19.49
N LYS A 51 1.16 -3.98 19.63
CA LYS A 51 1.89 -4.55 20.78
C LYS A 51 3.35 -4.09 20.81
N ALA A 52 4.01 -4.00 19.66
CA ALA A 52 5.40 -3.56 19.56
C ALA A 52 5.59 -2.06 19.78
N ASN A 53 4.53 -1.25 19.61
CA ASN A 53 4.60 0.22 19.68
C ASN A 53 3.45 0.80 20.54
N PRO A 54 3.54 0.73 21.88
CA PRO A 54 2.50 1.25 22.77
C PRO A 54 2.18 2.73 22.51
N GLY A 55 0.89 3.07 22.50
CA GLY A 55 0.42 4.43 22.24
C GLY A 55 0.38 4.83 20.76
N GLU A 56 0.73 3.92 19.85
CA GLU A 56 0.46 4.06 18.43
C GLU A 56 -0.84 3.37 18.04
N THR A 57 -1.49 3.86 16.98
CA THR A 57 -2.67 3.23 16.40
C THR A 57 -2.36 2.78 14.98
N TYR A 58 -2.74 1.54 14.67
CA TYR A 58 -2.64 0.95 13.34
C TYR A 58 -4.05 0.66 12.80
N VAL A 59 -4.19 0.56 11.48
CA VAL A 59 -5.45 0.27 10.80
C VAL A 59 -5.18 -0.59 9.58
N VAL A 60 -6.10 -1.50 9.30
CA VAL A 60 -6.13 -2.29 8.07
C VAL A 60 -6.99 -1.57 7.03
N VAL A 61 -6.48 -1.41 5.82
CA VAL A 61 -7.20 -0.88 4.66
C VAL A 61 -7.26 -1.95 3.59
N GLY A 62 -8.43 -2.20 3.03
CA GLY A 62 -8.63 -3.12 1.91
C GLY A 62 -8.80 -2.37 0.60
N GLN A 63 -8.10 -2.81 -0.45
CA GLN A 63 -8.37 -2.47 -1.83
C GLN A 63 -9.73 -3.05 -2.21
N CYS A 64 -10.68 -2.19 -2.56
CA CYS A 64 -12.00 -2.59 -3.01
C CYS A 64 -12.20 -2.42 -4.52
N TYR A 65 -11.34 -1.64 -5.17
CA TYR A 65 -11.46 -1.30 -6.58
C TYR A 65 -10.09 -0.88 -7.13
N GLU A 66 -9.86 -1.16 -8.41
CA GLU A 66 -8.71 -0.70 -9.19
C GLU A 66 -9.17 -0.34 -10.60
N ALA A 67 -8.67 0.78 -11.13
CA ALA A 67 -8.90 1.18 -12.52
C ALA A 67 -7.57 1.56 -13.15
N LEU A 68 -7.32 1.02 -14.33
CA LEU A 68 -6.22 1.40 -15.20
C LEU A 68 -6.75 2.41 -16.21
N VAL A 69 -6.07 3.56 -16.34
CA VAL A 69 -6.33 4.51 -17.42
C VAL A 69 -5.27 4.31 -18.47
N GLU A 70 -5.66 3.80 -19.63
CA GLU A 70 -4.79 3.73 -20.79
C GLU A 70 -4.53 5.15 -21.32
N ARG A 71 -3.28 5.45 -21.64
CA ARG A 71 -2.95 6.73 -22.28
C ARG A 71 -3.35 6.63 -23.75
N GLU A 72 -4.09 7.62 -24.25
CA GLU A 72 -4.33 7.74 -25.69
C GLU A 72 -2.97 7.89 -26.40
N ALA A 73 -2.79 7.12 -27.47
CA ALA A 73 -1.62 7.25 -28.32
C ALA A 73 -1.69 8.63 -29.01
N VAL A 74 -0.67 9.45 -28.79
CA VAL A 74 -0.53 10.72 -29.52
C VAL A 74 0.02 10.37 -30.91
N GLU A 75 -0.81 10.52 -31.94
CA GLU A 75 -0.36 10.44 -33.33
C GLU A 75 0.49 11.69 -33.63
N GLU A 76 1.79 11.50 -33.80
CA GLU A 76 2.72 12.58 -34.13
C GLU A 76 2.59 12.89 -35.62
N THR A 77 1.83 13.94 -35.96
CA THR A 77 1.74 14.43 -37.35
C THR A 77 3.02 15.16 -37.72
N VAL A 78 3.91 14.49 -38.44
CA VAL A 78 5.08 15.12 -39.07
C VAL A 78 4.59 16.04 -40.19
N VAL A 79 4.67 17.35 -39.98
CA VAL A 79 4.40 18.34 -41.02
C VAL A 79 5.71 18.57 -41.78
N GLU A 80 5.87 17.94 -42.93
CA GLU A 80 6.95 18.30 -43.87
C GLU A 80 6.64 19.67 -44.49
N SER A 81 7.47 20.66 -44.15
CA SER A 81 7.47 21.97 -44.80
C SER A 81 8.12 21.88 -46.18
N ALA A 82 7.31 22.15 -47.21
CA ALA A 82 7.70 22.23 -48.63
C ALA A 82 8.56 23.46 -48.96
#